data_AF-A0A6N7YQX9-F1
#
_entry.id   AF-A0A6N7YQX9-F1
#
_cell.length_a   1.000
_cell.length_b   1.000
_cell.length_c   1.000
_cell.angle_alpha   90.00
_cell.angle_beta   90.00
_cell.angle_gamma   90.00
#
_symmetry.space_group_name_H-M   'P 1'
#
loop_
_entity.id
_entity.type
_entity.pdbx_description
1 polymer ?
#
loop_
_entity_poly.entity_id
_entity_poly.type
_entity_poly.pdbx_seq_one_letter_code
_entity_poly.pdbx_strand_id
1 'polypeptide(L)'
;MSGFLEREVMLAPDLVARAAAALLDDPAQRWMLQQPVRVRRSFVVDVLDRGDDEETRMAWMLGQSDDVRLGYVRDVLRREPGGGDRQAIWMLTQPDAVRRSYVVEVLGRR
;
A
#
# COMPACT_ATOMS: atom_id res chain seq x y z
N MET A 1 -9.80 18.83 -2.89
CA MET A 1 -8.48 18.16 -3.01
C MET A 1 -8.65 16.74 -2.51
N SER A 2 -8.92 15.81 -3.42
CA SER A 2 -9.11 14.40 -3.05
C SER A 2 -7.77 13.79 -2.59
N GLY A 3 -7.68 13.49 -1.30
CA GLY A 3 -7.68 12.10 -0.86
C GLY A 3 -6.39 11.28 -0.88
N PHE A 4 -5.19 11.85 -0.98
CA PHE A 4 -3.95 11.12 -0.72
C PHE A 4 -2.94 11.93 0.09
N LEU A 5 -2.11 11.20 0.85
CA LEU A 5 -1.03 11.73 1.67
C LEU A 5 -0.14 12.67 0.84
N GLU A 6 0.04 13.90 1.30
CA GLU A 6 0.91 14.85 0.62
C GLU A 6 2.32 14.26 0.48
N ARG A 7 2.89 14.36 -0.73
CA ARG A 7 4.20 13.80 -1.09
C ARG A 7 5.28 14.12 -0.04
N GLU A 8 5.25 15.33 0.50
CA GLU A 8 6.18 15.79 1.54
C GLU A 8 6.09 14.93 2.82
N VAL A 9 4.88 14.61 3.27
CA VAL A 9 4.65 13.77 4.47
C VAL A 9 5.15 12.34 4.23
N MET A 10 4.94 11.79 3.03
CA MET A 10 5.43 10.46 2.65
C MET A 10 6.96 10.38 2.69
N LEU A 11 7.63 11.44 2.26
CA LEU A 11 9.08 11.53 2.18
C LEU A 11 9.75 11.98 3.49
N ALA A 12 8.96 12.45 4.46
CA ALA A 12 9.43 12.90 5.76
C ALA A 12 10.11 11.76 6.56
N PRO A 13 10.95 12.10 7.56
CA PRO A 13 11.49 11.11 8.49
C PRO A 13 10.39 10.31 9.21
N ASP A 14 10.72 9.08 9.62
CA ASP A 14 9.74 8.17 10.23
C ASP A 14 9.03 8.75 11.47
N LEU A 15 9.73 9.54 12.27
CA LEU A 15 9.12 10.23 13.43
C LEU A 15 8.00 11.18 12.99
N VAL A 16 8.24 11.97 11.94
CA VAL A 16 7.29 12.97 11.43
C VAL A 16 6.10 12.27 10.78
N ALA A 17 6.35 11.29 9.91
CA ALA A 17 5.30 10.52 9.26
C ALA A 17 4.39 9.82 10.28
N ARG A 18 4.96 9.21 11.33
CA ARG A 18 4.19 8.57 12.40
C ARG A 18 3.35 9.56 13.20
N ALA A 19 3.87 10.76 13.46
CA ALA A 19 3.11 11.81 14.13
C ALA A 19 1.92 12.25 13.27
N ALA A 20 2.13 12.43 11.96
CA ALA A 20 1.07 12.76 11.01
C ALA A 20 0.02 11.65 10.89
N ALA A 21 0.41 10.37 10.98
CA ALA A 21 -0.51 9.23 10.96
C ALA A 21 -1.61 9.32 12.04
N ALA A 22 -1.29 9.89 13.21
CA ALA A 22 -2.25 10.03 14.30
C ALA A 22 -3.41 10.98 13.98
N LEU A 23 -3.27 11.82 12.95
CA LEU A 23 -4.26 12.82 12.54
C LEU A 23 -5.22 12.32 11.45
N LEU A 24 -4.96 11.14 10.88
CA LEU A 24 -5.73 10.59 9.78
C LEU A 24 -6.81 9.66 10.30
N ASP A 25 -7.99 9.69 9.68
CA ASP A 25 -9.08 8.76 9.96
C ASP A 25 -8.97 7.48 9.13
N ASP A 26 -8.57 7.61 7.87
CA ASP A 26 -8.42 6.50 6.92
C ASP A 26 -7.37 5.48 7.42
N PRO A 27 -7.76 4.23 7.70
CA PRO A 27 -6.86 3.18 8.14
C PRO A 27 -5.72 2.88 7.17
N ALA A 28 -5.97 2.92 5.85
CA ALA A 28 -4.97 2.64 4.83
C ALA A 28 -3.90 3.74 4.78
N GLN A 29 -4.32 5.01 4.80
CA GLN A 29 -3.39 6.14 4.83
C GLN A 29 -2.60 6.18 6.15
N ARG A 30 -3.26 5.95 7.29
CA ARG A 30 -2.60 5.84 8.60
C ARG A 30 -1.55 4.72 8.59
N TRP A 31 -1.90 3.55 8.07
CA TRP A 31 -0.99 2.42 7.96
C TRP A 31 0.21 2.73 7.07
N MET A 32 -0.01 3.40 5.93
CA MET A 32 1.07 3.79 5.01
C MET A 32 2.11 4.68 5.70
N LEU A 33 1.67 5.67 6.48
CA LEU A 33 2.58 6.55 7.23
C LEU A 33 3.34 5.86 8.37
N GLN A 34 2.86 4.70 8.84
CA GLN A 34 3.56 3.90 9.84
C GLN A 34 4.67 3.01 9.25
N GLN A 35 4.65 2.77 7.93
CA GLN A 35 5.67 1.96 7.26
C GLN A 35 7.03 2.65 7.29
N PRO A 36 8.17 1.96 7.20
CA PRO A 36 9.48 2.61 7.12
C PRO A 36 9.62 3.53 5.91
N VAL A 37 10.45 4.59 6.01
CA VAL A 37 10.64 5.59 4.93
C VAL A 37 10.95 4.98 3.56
N ARG A 38 11.67 3.85 3.50
CA ARG A 38 11.96 3.16 2.24
C ARG A 38 10.70 2.67 1.52
N VAL A 39 9.71 2.19 2.26
CA VAL A 39 8.43 1.70 1.71
C VAL A 39 7.63 2.89 1.21
N ARG A 40 7.48 3.94 2.02
CA ARG A 40 6.77 5.17 1.63
C ARG A 40 7.41 5.84 0.40
N ARG A 41 8.74 5.90 0.34
CA ARG A 41 9.48 6.41 -0.84
C ARG A 41 9.20 5.59 -2.09
N SER A 42 9.19 4.26 -2.00
CA SER A 42 8.83 3.43 -3.14
C SER A 42 7.39 3.67 -3.60
N PHE A 43 6.45 3.90 -2.68
CA PHE A 43 5.09 4.26 -3.04
C PHE A 43 5.03 5.60 -3.79
N VAL A 44 5.78 6.62 -3.35
CA VAL A 44 5.86 7.89 -4.08
C VAL A 44 6.36 7.68 -5.51
N VAL A 45 7.48 6.97 -5.68
CA VAL A 45 8.13 6.80 -7.00
C VAL A 45 7.33 5.90 -7.94
N ASP A 46 6.82 4.78 -7.41
CA ASP A 46 6.21 3.74 -8.24
C ASP A 46 4.70 3.92 -8.41
N VAL A 47 4.06 4.74 -7.57
CA VAL A 47 2.62 4.96 -7.60
C VAL A 47 2.28 6.43 -7.86
N LEU A 48 2.65 7.32 -6.95
CA LEU A 48 2.22 8.73 -7.02
C LEU A 48 2.81 9.43 -8.25
N ASP A 49 4.10 9.28 -8.48
CA ASP A 49 4.81 9.87 -9.62
C ASP A 49 4.37 9.22 -10.96
N ARG A 50 3.64 8.09 -10.92
CA ARG A 50 3.09 7.40 -12.10
C ARG A 50 1.59 7.62 -12.33
N GLY A 51 0.97 8.53 -11.57
CA GLY A 51 -0.43 8.95 -11.79
C GLY A 51 -1.45 8.37 -10.81
N ASP A 52 -1.02 7.54 -9.84
CA ASP A 52 -1.82 7.10 -8.70
C ASP A 52 -3.16 6.40 -9.05
N ASP A 53 -3.13 5.51 -10.04
CA ASP A 53 -4.25 4.64 -10.37
C ASP A 53 -4.25 3.33 -9.53
N GLU A 54 -5.42 2.70 -9.47
CA GLU A 54 -5.67 1.51 -8.66
C GLU A 54 -4.80 0.31 -9.08
N GLU A 55 -4.57 0.14 -10.39
CA GLU A 55 -3.73 -0.96 -10.89
C GLU A 55 -2.26 -0.75 -10.51
N THR A 56 -1.78 0.51 -10.55
CA THR A 56 -0.44 0.86 -10.10
C THR A 56 -0.27 0.60 -8.60
N ARG A 57 -1.23 0.99 -7.76
CA ARG A 57 -1.23 0.69 -6.31
C ARG A 57 -1.21 -0.81 -6.05
N MET A 58 -2.06 -1.55 -6.76
CA MET A 58 -2.16 -3.01 -6.62
C MET A 58 -0.84 -3.69 -7.03
N ALA A 59 -0.28 -3.33 -8.18
CA ALA A 59 1.01 -3.86 -8.63
C ALA A 59 2.12 -3.58 -7.63
N TRP A 60 2.19 -2.36 -7.09
CA TRP A 60 3.16 -1.98 -6.06
C TRP A 60 2.99 -2.83 -4.78
N MET A 61 1.76 -2.96 -4.27
CA MET A 61 1.47 -3.75 -3.06
C MET A 61 1.78 -5.23 -3.27
N LEU A 62 1.48 -5.77 -4.45
CA LEU A 62 1.83 -7.14 -4.86
C LEU A 62 3.32 -7.35 -5.05
N GLY A 63 4.13 -6.30 -5.20
CA GLY A 63 5.60 -6.39 -5.24
C GLY A 63 6.27 -6.29 -3.87
N GLN A 64 5.54 -5.90 -2.83
CA GLN A 64 6.13 -5.71 -1.49
C GLN A 64 6.53 -7.03 -0.83
N SER A 65 7.40 -6.91 0.18
CA SER A 65 7.77 -8.01 1.06
C SER A 65 6.56 -8.56 1.81
N ASP A 66 6.69 -9.79 2.29
CA ASP A 66 5.65 -10.46 3.07
C ASP A 66 5.26 -9.65 4.31
N ASP A 67 6.24 -9.08 5.03
CA ASP A 67 5.96 -8.26 6.21
C ASP A 67 5.05 -7.06 5.92
N VAL A 68 5.32 -6.34 4.83
CA VAL A 68 4.54 -5.15 4.44
C VAL A 68 3.16 -5.58 3.97
N ARG A 69 3.09 -6.53 3.04
CA ARG A 69 1.85 -7.02 2.45
C ARG A 69 0.92 -7.67 3.48
N LEU A 70 1.44 -8.59 4.30
CA LEU A 70 0.65 -9.26 5.33
C LEU A 70 0.30 -8.31 6.48
N GLY A 71 1.14 -7.30 6.73
CA GLY A 71 0.82 -6.18 7.61
C GLY A 71 -0.41 -5.41 7.12
N TYR A 72 -0.47 -5.06 5.84
CA TYR A 72 -1.63 -4.39 5.24
C TYR A 72 -2.91 -5.25 5.36
N VAL A 73 -2.81 -6.55 5.04
CA VAL A 73 -3.95 -7.48 5.18
C VAL A 73 -4.45 -7.52 6.62
N ARG A 74 -3.55 -7.62 7.60
CA ARG A 74 -3.89 -7.73 9.03
C ARG A 74 -4.47 -6.43 9.60
N ASP A 75 -3.86 -5.30 9.27
CA ASP A 75 -4.11 -4.04 9.98
C ASP A 75 -5.07 -3.11 9.25
N VAL A 76 -5.29 -3.34 7.95
CA VAL A 76 -6.21 -2.55 7.13
C VAL A 76 -7.37 -3.43 6.66
N LEU A 77 -7.14 -4.32 5.69
CA LEU A 77 -8.24 -5.01 4.99
C LEU A 77 -9.12 -5.84 5.93
N ARG A 78 -8.54 -6.66 6.81
CA ARG A 78 -9.32 -7.48 7.74
C ARG A 78 -10.04 -6.69 8.84
N ARG A 79 -9.68 -5.41 9.03
CA ARG A 79 -10.31 -4.53 10.02
C ARG A 79 -11.44 -3.69 9.43
N GLU A 80 -11.60 -3.71 8.11
CA GLU A 80 -12.71 -3.03 7.45
C GLU A 80 -14.07 -3.65 7.82
N PRO A 81 -15.10 -2.84 8.09
CA PRO A 81 -16.45 -3.34 8.30
C PRO A 81 -16.92 -4.23 7.15
N GLY A 82 -17.52 -5.38 7.45
CA GLY A 82 -17.95 -6.34 6.43
C GLY A 82 -16.88 -7.33 5.97
N GLY A 83 -15.67 -7.29 6.56
CA GLY A 83 -14.62 -8.27 6.32
C GLY A 83 -13.63 -7.91 5.21
N GLY A 84 -13.70 -6.67 4.70
CA GLY A 84 -12.83 -6.10 3.69
C GLY A 84 -12.94 -6.74 2.29
N ASP A 85 -12.13 -6.25 1.36
CA ASP A 85 -12.03 -6.82 0.02
C ASP A 85 -11.40 -8.23 0.06
N ARG A 86 -12.25 -9.25 -0.09
CA ARG A 86 -11.84 -10.66 -0.08
C ARG A 86 -10.89 -11.01 -1.22
N GLN A 87 -11.05 -10.40 -2.39
CA GLN A 87 -10.18 -10.65 -3.52
C GLN A 87 -8.79 -10.09 -3.25
N ALA A 88 -8.71 -8.85 -2.73
CA ALA A 88 -7.44 -8.26 -2.31
C ALA A 88 -6.78 -9.10 -1.20
N ILE A 89 -7.52 -9.52 -0.17
CA ILE A 89 -7.00 -10.38 0.90
C ILE A 89 -6.46 -11.71 0.34
N TRP A 90 -7.18 -12.34 -0.58
CA TRP A 90 -6.73 -13.60 -1.19
C TRP A 90 -5.45 -13.38 -2.01
N MET A 91 -5.44 -12.37 -2.89
CA MET A 91 -4.29 -12.08 -3.75
C MET A 91 -3.05 -11.71 -2.93
N LEU A 92 -3.23 -10.87 -1.92
CA LEU A 92 -2.19 -10.45 -0.98
C LEU A 92 -1.78 -11.53 0.02
N THR A 93 -2.34 -12.74 -0.02
CA THR A 93 -1.84 -13.89 0.77
C THR A 93 -1.25 -14.99 -0.10
N GLN A 94 -1.27 -14.85 -1.42
CA GLN A 94 -0.69 -15.82 -2.33
C GLN A 94 0.85 -15.88 -2.26
N PRO A 95 1.45 -17.01 -2.67
CA PRO A 95 2.90 -17.12 -2.88
C PRO A 95 3.42 -16.08 -3.88
N ASP A 96 4.69 -15.71 -3.74
CA ASP A 96 5.36 -14.72 -4.61
C ASP A 96 5.22 -15.02 -6.11
N ALA A 97 5.37 -16.28 -6.52
CA ALA A 97 5.23 -16.68 -7.91
C ALA A 97 3.85 -16.35 -8.50
N VAL A 98 2.77 -16.56 -7.73
CA VAL A 98 1.40 -16.28 -8.16
C VAL A 98 1.17 -14.78 -8.29
N ARG A 99 1.63 -14.00 -7.31
CA ARG A 99 1.51 -12.53 -7.34
C ARG A 99 2.29 -11.93 -8.51
N ARG A 100 3.51 -12.40 -8.76
CA ARG A 100 4.34 -11.94 -9.89
C ARG A 100 3.70 -12.28 -11.23
N SER A 101 3.20 -13.50 -11.39
CA SER A 101 2.44 -13.89 -12.59
C SER A 101 1.23 -12.98 -12.78
N TYR A 102 0.46 -12.69 -11.73
CA TYR A 102 -0.68 -11.77 -11.81
C TYR A 102 -0.30 -10.35 -12.27
N VAL A 103 0.78 -9.78 -11.71
CA VAL A 103 1.27 -8.45 -12.10
C VAL A 103 1.64 -8.42 -13.59
N VAL A 104 2.31 -9.46 -14.08
CA VAL A 104 2.77 -9.53 -15.48
C VAL A 104 1.63 -9.85 -16.45
N GLU A 105 0.82 -10.86 -16.14
CA GLU A 105 -0.12 -11.46 -17.08
C GLU A 105 -1.50 -10.79 -17.03
N VAL A 106 -1.92 -10.29 -15.87
CA VAL A 106 -3.25 -9.68 -15.69
C VAL A 106 -3.16 -8.16 -15.70
N LEU A 107 -2.24 -7.58 -14.93
CA LEU A 107 -2.06 -6.13 -14.91
C LEU A 107 -1.19 -5.61 -16.07
N GLY A 108 -0.54 -6.51 -16.82
CA GLY A 108 0.30 -6.13 -17.97
C GLY A 108 1.56 -5.33 -17.58
N ARG A 109 2.01 -5.42 -16.33
CA ARG A 109 3.12 -4.61 -15.78
C ARG A 109 4.36 -5.46 -15.59
N ARG A 110 5.52 -4.93 -15.99
CA ARG A 110 6.85 -5.57 -15.82
C ARG A 110 7.67 -4.85 -14.77
#